data_AF-A0AAN6MQH1-F1
#
_entry.id   AF-A0AAN6MQH1-F1
#
_cell.length_a   1.000
_cell.length_b   1.000
_cell.length_c   1.000
_cell.angle_alpha   90.00
_cell.angle_beta   90.00
_cell.angle_gamma   90.00
#
_symmetry.space_group_name_H-M   'P 1'
#
loop_
_entity.id
_entity.type
_entity.pdbx_description
1 polymer ?
#
loop_
_entity_poly.entity_id
_entity_poly.type
_entity_poly.pdbx_seq_one_letter_code
_entity_poly.pdbx_strand_id
1 'polypeptide(L)'
;MKFEPEELAAGASPLIAVSSVDGNHGNHGNHGAVTTTAIKARAGEWRPLFRHECAFGPDAFGHVMENLIQNPNINSSWLFRADILVQNTTTQATPGPPGSAPAPLPAPLPAPSFAGFELTRTIVRRLVPRNTLRDKPLDQTCLIYASASQGQTETQAQSLVVYLPHVSAASEMPFYHPVVRGIAFLHQWDAAQGRGSVSLSYLYFAEGDHERGDSEVTKLTRTALHLLAVVYKHGKGRLAGYEKRVHHDQLISQARVQNTYARLKKKYARELIQSWAESTDPEKHVFEDLCIAAFLLELWDDMHGGGLGPLRFPGFVDIGCGNGLLVHILNREGFQGWGFDARARKSWAAYNAKVKTRDGSEQDTLRELILLPPHVNRDGLAGSALDRVHDGRFPKGTFIISNHADELTPWTPILAALSDCPFLAIPCCSHNLAGERYRAPAPKDKTKADSAYSSLVVWVAGIAADCGWDVEQEMLRIPSTRNTALLGRRRRAAAPPVVGLQAVVDKYGGTAGYLESVMKLMMTSGHEH
;
A
#
# COMPACT_ATOMS: atom_id res chain seq x y z
N MET A 1 -19.45 -16.58 7.55
CA MET A 1 -19.76 -16.90 8.97
C MET A 1 -20.71 -15.81 9.43
N LYS A 2 -21.96 -16.16 9.77
CA LYS A 2 -22.88 -15.20 10.39
C LYS A 2 -22.55 -15.21 11.88
N PHE A 3 -22.05 -14.10 12.39
CA PHE A 3 -22.09 -13.87 13.84
C PHE A 3 -23.55 -13.57 14.15
N GLU A 4 -24.22 -14.45 14.88
CA GLU A 4 -25.61 -14.24 15.24
C GLU A 4 -25.69 -13.17 16.35
N PRO A 5 -26.60 -12.17 16.27
CA PRO A 5 -26.70 -11.06 17.23
C PRO A 5 -26.94 -11.44 18.70
N GLU A 6 -27.21 -12.72 18.98
CA GLU A 6 -27.51 -13.25 20.31
C GLU A 6 -26.25 -13.56 21.15
N GLU A 7 -25.03 -13.43 20.60
CA GLU A 7 -23.77 -13.40 21.37
C GLU A 7 -23.58 -12.06 22.12
N LEU A 8 -24.65 -11.58 22.78
CA LEU A 8 -24.57 -10.46 23.69
C LEU A 8 -23.61 -10.80 24.82
N ALA A 9 -22.64 -9.93 25.04
CA ALA A 9 -21.62 -10.06 26.06
C ALA A 9 -22.17 -9.85 27.49
N ALA A 10 -23.29 -10.49 27.85
CA ALA A 10 -23.82 -10.51 29.21
C ALA A 10 -22.74 -11.08 30.15
N GLY A 11 -22.09 -10.20 30.91
CA GLY A 11 -21.00 -10.55 31.83
C GLY A 11 -19.57 -10.38 31.31
N ALA A 12 -19.33 -9.89 30.09
CA ALA A 12 -17.96 -9.55 29.67
C ALA A 12 -17.53 -8.19 30.26
N SER A 13 -17.12 -8.20 31.53
CA SER A 13 -16.27 -7.15 32.11
C SER A 13 -15.03 -6.92 31.20
N PRO A 14 -14.46 -5.72 31.14
CA PRO A 14 -13.75 -5.22 32.31
C PRO A 14 -14.59 -4.24 33.13
N LEU A 15 -14.67 -4.49 34.44
CA LEU A 15 -15.10 -3.51 35.44
C LEU A 15 -14.00 -2.44 35.56
N ILE A 16 -14.36 -1.17 35.36
CA ILE A 16 -13.49 -0.05 35.71
C ILE A 16 -13.46 0.03 37.24
N ALA A 17 -12.28 -0.07 37.85
CA ALA A 17 -12.12 0.38 39.23
C ALA A 17 -12.06 1.91 39.21
N VAL A 18 -13.21 2.57 39.37
CA VAL A 18 -13.22 4.01 39.68
C VAL A 18 -12.91 4.12 41.17
N SER A 19 -11.78 4.71 41.54
CA SER A 19 -11.55 5.13 42.93
C SER A 19 -12.54 6.25 43.25
N SER A 20 -13.73 5.90 43.75
CA SER A 20 -14.72 6.87 44.22
C SER A 20 -14.32 7.36 45.60
N VAL A 21 -14.16 8.67 45.75
CA VAL A 21 -14.20 9.33 47.06
C VAL A 21 -15.66 9.33 47.53
N ASP A 22 -15.87 8.87 48.76
CA ASP A 22 -17.14 8.51 49.37
C ASP A 22 -18.24 9.59 49.37
N GLY A 23 -19.50 9.11 49.38
CA GLY A 23 -20.71 9.90 49.66
C GLY A 23 -21.93 9.01 49.89
N ASN A 24 -22.13 8.60 51.14
CA ASN A 24 -23.16 7.70 51.68
C ASN A 24 -24.61 8.23 51.55
N HIS A 25 -25.57 7.37 51.16
CA HIS A 25 -26.85 7.09 51.88
C HIS A 25 -27.83 6.22 51.03
N GLY A 26 -28.39 5.18 51.65
CA GLY A 26 -29.24 4.16 51.00
C GLY A 26 -30.75 4.36 51.14
N ASN A 27 -31.54 3.44 50.55
CA ASN A 27 -32.63 2.67 51.19
C ASN A 27 -33.31 1.68 50.19
N HIS A 28 -34.01 0.69 50.74
CA HIS A 28 -34.65 -0.52 50.20
C HIS A 28 -35.80 -0.39 49.17
N GLY A 29 -36.07 -1.49 48.41
CA GLY A 29 -37.45 -1.91 48.09
C GLY A 29 -37.76 -2.62 46.74
N ASN A 30 -37.79 -3.96 46.77
CA ASN A 30 -38.80 -4.91 46.20
C ASN A 30 -39.03 -5.21 44.69
N HIS A 31 -39.54 -6.45 44.47
CA HIS A 31 -39.68 -7.34 43.31
C HIS A 31 -40.36 -6.88 41.99
N GLY A 32 -39.88 -7.49 40.88
CA GLY A 32 -40.74 -8.14 39.86
C GLY A 32 -40.76 -7.55 38.44
N ALA A 33 -40.25 -8.33 37.47
CA ALA A 33 -40.73 -8.52 36.08
C ALA A 33 -39.58 -8.69 35.06
N VAL A 34 -39.59 -9.83 34.37
CA VAL A 34 -38.74 -10.08 33.19
C VAL A 34 -39.32 -9.25 32.04
N THR A 35 -38.56 -8.26 31.59
CA THR A 35 -38.87 -7.50 30.37
C THR A 35 -37.56 -7.26 29.65
N THR A 36 -37.47 -7.69 28.39
CA THR A 36 -36.35 -7.47 27.48
C THR A 36 -36.06 -5.97 27.40
N THR A 37 -35.16 -5.48 28.25
CA THR A 37 -34.91 -4.06 28.44
C THR A 37 -33.76 -3.66 27.52
N ALA A 38 -34.03 -2.75 26.60
CA ALA A 38 -32.99 -2.01 25.91
C ALA A 38 -32.04 -1.43 26.97
N ILE A 39 -30.78 -1.88 26.96
CA ILE A 39 -29.79 -1.56 28.00
C ILE A 39 -29.54 -0.05 28.00
N LYS A 40 -30.12 0.68 28.96
CA LYS A 40 -30.03 2.14 29.07
C LYS A 40 -28.61 2.62 29.37
N ALA A 41 -28.03 3.30 28.39
CA ALA A 41 -26.97 4.32 28.34
C ALA A 41 -26.20 4.95 29.52
N ARG A 42 -25.98 4.43 30.75
CA ARG A 42 -25.18 5.19 31.75
C ARG A 42 -23.84 5.71 31.20
N ALA A 43 -23.69 7.05 31.22
CA ALA A 43 -22.51 7.76 30.75
C ALA A 43 -21.28 7.44 31.63
N GLY A 44 -20.15 7.08 31.00
CA GLY A 44 -18.89 6.81 31.71
C GLY A 44 -18.53 5.34 31.92
N GLU A 45 -19.43 4.40 31.59
CA GLU A 45 -19.17 2.96 31.71
C GLU A 45 -18.83 2.33 30.34
N TRP A 46 -17.84 1.42 30.33
CA TRP A 46 -17.59 0.56 29.17
C TRP A 46 -18.74 -0.43 29.02
N ARG A 47 -19.29 -0.51 27.81
CA ARG A 47 -20.42 -1.36 27.48
C ARG A 47 -19.97 -2.55 26.65
N PRO A 48 -20.09 -3.76 27.19
CA PRO A 48 -19.84 -4.97 26.43
C PRO A 48 -20.89 -5.14 25.34
N LEU A 49 -20.44 -5.47 24.13
CA LEU A 49 -21.34 -5.68 22.99
C LEU A 49 -21.34 -7.15 22.58
N PHE A 50 -20.19 -7.65 22.15
CA PHE A 50 -20.06 -8.98 21.58
C PHE A 50 -18.95 -9.76 22.26
N ARG A 51 -19.14 -11.07 22.36
CA ARG A 51 -18.12 -12.04 22.81
C ARG A 51 -18.16 -13.25 21.90
N HIS A 52 -16.99 -13.72 21.49
CA HIS A 52 -16.86 -14.91 20.66
C HIS A 52 -15.73 -15.80 21.16
N GLU A 53 -15.96 -17.10 21.27
CA GLU A 53 -14.96 -18.07 21.70
C GLU A 53 -13.86 -18.26 20.65
N CYS A 54 -12.64 -18.55 21.09
CA CYS A 54 -11.46 -18.67 20.24
C CYS A 54 -10.50 -19.75 20.75
N ALA A 55 -9.61 -20.18 19.86
CA ALA A 55 -8.61 -21.21 20.14
C ALA A 55 -7.17 -20.67 20.12
N PHE A 56 -6.99 -19.35 20.10
CA PHE A 56 -5.68 -18.72 20.04
C PHE A 56 -5.36 -18.01 21.36
N GLY A 57 -4.11 -18.16 21.81
CA GLY A 57 -3.62 -17.59 23.07
C GLY A 57 -3.20 -16.11 22.97
N PRO A 58 -2.70 -15.54 24.09
CA PRO A 58 -2.39 -14.11 24.21
C PRO A 58 -1.39 -13.60 23.18
N ASP A 59 -0.37 -14.40 22.83
CA ASP A 59 0.63 -14.01 21.82
C ASP A 59 0.00 -13.75 20.45
N ALA A 60 -0.90 -14.64 20.01
CA ALA A 60 -1.58 -14.48 18.74
C ALA A 60 -2.50 -13.26 18.75
N PHE A 61 -3.24 -13.05 19.85
CA PHE A 61 -4.08 -11.87 20.03
C PHE A 61 -3.25 -10.57 20.00
N GLY A 62 -2.16 -10.51 20.76
CA GLY A 62 -1.25 -9.35 20.80
C GLY A 62 -0.68 -9.00 19.43
N HIS A 63 -0.23 -10.00 18.67
CA HIS A 63 0.24 -9.79 17.30
C HIS A 63 -0.85 -9.27 16.36
N VAL A 64 -2.08 -9.79 16.47
CA VAL A 64 -3.21 -9.31 15.67
C VAL A 64 -3.51 -7.85 16.00
N MET A 65 -3.58 -7.51 17.28
CA MET A 65 -3.88 -6.15 17.72
C MET A 65 -2.77 -5.17 17.32
N GLU A 66 -1.50 -5.52 17.47
CA GLU A 66 -0.37 -4.71 16.99
C GLU A 66 -0.49 -4.45 15.47
N ASN A 67 -0.78 -5.49 14.69
CA ASN A 67 -0.96 -5.35 13.25
C ASN A 67 -2.15 -4.44 12.90
N LEU A 68 -3.26 -4.49 13.65
CA LEU A 68 -4.42 -3.62 13.45
C LEU A 68 -4.18 -2.18 13.94
N ILE A 69 -3.28 -1.98 14.90
CA ILE A 69 -2.81 -0.66 15.33
C ILE A 69 -2.02 0.00 14.17
N GLN A 70 -1.11 -0.75 13.56
CA GLN A 70 -0.27 -0.26 12.47
C GLN A 70 -1.01 -0.17 11.11
N ASN A 71 -1.95 -1.08 10.85
CA ASN A 71 -2.63 -1.23 9.56
C ASN A 71 -4.16 -1.13 9.71
N PRO A 72 -4.71 0.05 10.06
CA PRO A 72 -6.14 0.19 10.29
C PRO A 72 -6.99 0.02 9.01
N ASN A 73 -6.36 0.07 7.83
CA ASN A 73 -6.99 -0.21 6.55
C ASN A 73 -7.49 -1.66 6.41
N ILE A 74 -7.05 -2.57 7.28
CA ILE A 74 -7.60 -3.93 7.40
C ILE A 74 -9.03 -3.88 7.97
N ASN A 75 -9.29 -2.96 8.90
CA ASN A 75 -10.61 -2.79 9.51
C ASN A 75 -11.53 -1.87 8.70
N SER A 76 -10.98 -0.87 8.00
CA SER A 76 -11.77 0.13 7.28
C SER A 76 -11.16 0.46 5.93
N SER A 77 -11.91 0.22 4.84
CA SER A 77 -11.51 0.61 3.49
C SER A 77 -11.41 2.13 3.31
N TRP A 78 -11.99 2.92 4.21
CA TRP A 78 -11.91 4.38 4.21
C TRP A 78 -10.56 4.92 4.69
N LEU A 79 -9.80 4.10 5.43
CA LEU A 79 -8.49 4.46 5.95
C LEU A 79 -7.41 4.07 4.96
N PHE A 80 -6.45 4.98 4.78
CA PHE A 80 -5.31 4.76 3.91
C PHE A 80 -4.17 4.07 4.66
N ARG A 81 -3.85 4.57 5.86
CA ARG A 81 -2.86 4.02 6.80
C ARG A 81 -3.01 4.61 8.21
N ALA A 82 -2.13 4.23 9.13
CA ALA A 82 -1.87 4.94 10.37
C ALA A 82 -0.41 5.41 10.43
N ASP A 83 -0.18 6.66 10.86
CA ASP A 83 1.16 7.15 11.21
C ASP A 83 1.37 6.97 12.73
N ILE A 84 2.41 6.25 13.15
CA ILE A 84 2.74 6.10 14.57
C ILE A 84 3.52 7.34 15.02
N LEU A 85 2.93 8.11 15.94
CA LEU A 85 3.45 9.41 16.40
C LEU A 85 4.26 9.29 17.70
N VAL A 86 3.79 8.43 18.62
CA VAL A 86 4.41 8.20 19.92
C VAL A 86 4.37 6.71 20.22
N GLN A 87 5.48 6.15 20.70
CA GLN A 87 5.57 4.76 21.14
C GLN A 87 6.54 4.66 22.32
N ASN A 88 6.07 4.27 23.51
CA ASN A 88 6.88 4.04 24.72
C ASN A 88 8.07 5.00 24.88
N THR A 89 7.80 6.24 25.30
CA THR A 89 8.81 7.28 25.62
C THR A 89 9.83 7.60 24.53
N THR A 90 9.78 6.97 23.36
CA THR A 90 10.72 7.13 22.26
C THR A 90 9.97 7.70 21.08
N THR A 91 10.32 8.94 20.73
CA THR A 91 9.73 9.71 19.66
C THR A 91 10.27 9.25 18.31
N GLN A 92 9.39 8.83 17.40
CA GLN A 92 9.71 8.81 15.97
C GLN A 92 9.04 10.04 15.35
N ALA A 93 9.84 10.97 14.85
CA ALA A 93 9.33 12.14 14.13
C ALA A 93 8.70 11.70 12.81
N THR A 94 7.45 12.09 12.56
CA THR A 94 6.83 11.96 11.24
C THR A 94 7.49 12.91 10.25
N PRO A 95 7.83 12.47 9.02
CA PRO A 95 8.23 13.39 7.96
C PRO A 95 7.03 14.28 7.59
N GLY A 96 7.11 15.56 7.95
CA GLY A 96 6.20 16.58 7.41
C GLY A 96 6.47 16.80 5.92
N PRO A 97 5.56 17.49 5.21
CA PRO A 97 5.87 17.97 3.87
C PRO A 97 7.17 18.82 3.88
N PRO A 98 7.97 18.80 2.79
CA PRO A 98 9.20 19.58 2.72
C PRO A 98 8.92 21.06 2.99
N GLY A 99 9.59 21.65 3.99
CA GLY A 99 9.52 23.09 4.29
C GLY A 99 8.60 23.52 5.44
N SER A 100 7.92 22.61 6.16
CA SER A 100 7.16 22.95 7.37
C SER A 100 7.88 22.51 8.66
N ALA A 101 7.91 23.36 9.69
CA ALA A 101 8.35 22.96 11.03
C ALA A 101 7.55 21.73 11.53
N PRO A 102 8.19 20.76 12.22
CA PRO A 102 7.47 19.58 12.71
C PRO A 102 6.36 20.02 13.66
N ALA A 103 5.12 19.61 13.36
CA ALA A 103 3.99 19.86 14.24
C ALA A 103 4.25 19.21 15.61
N PRO A 104 3.83 19.85 16.73
CA PRO A 104 3.97 19.23 18.04
C PRO A 104 3.28 17.87 18.04
N LEU A 105 3.95 16.86 18.59
CA LEU A 105 3.37 15.53 18.74
C LEU A 105 2.20 15.60 19.73
N PRO A 106 1.07 14.95 19.43
CA PRO A 106 -0.05 14.90 20.36
C PRO A 106 0.35 14.12 21.61
N ALA A 107 0.00 14.67 22.77
CA ALA A 107 0.16 13.95 24.03
C ALA A 107 -0.80 12.75 24.07
N PRO A 108 -0.39 11.60 24.65
CA PRO A 108 -1.32 10.50 24.91
C PRO A 108 -2.48 10.94 25.79
N LEU A 109 -3.68 10.46 25.51
CA LEU A 109 -4.83 10.67 26.39
C LEU A 109 -4.62 9.91 27.72
N PRO A 110 -5.21 10.40 28.84
CA PRO A 110 -5.13 9.73 30.12
C PRO A 110 -5.55 8.26 30.03
N ALA A 111 -4.69 7.37 30.49
CA ALA A 111 -4.94 5.93 30.45
C ALA A 111 -5.95 5.55 31.55
N PRO A 112 -7.10 4.94 31.22
CA PRO A 112 -8.01 4.42 32.23
C PRO A 112 -7.36 3.29 33.04
N SER A 113 -7.73 3.18 34.31
CA SER A 113 -7.37 2.03 35.15
C SER A 113 -8.44 0.94 35.05
N PHE A 114 -8.03 -0.32 34.97
CA PHE A 114 -8.91 -1.47 34.91
C PHE A 114 -8.52 -2.46 36.00
N ALA A 115 -9.50 -2.97 36.74
CA ALA A 115 -9.23 -3.93 37.81
C ALA A 115 -8.59 -5.21 37.25
N GLY A 116 -7.48 -5.65 37.84
CA GLY A 116 -6.78 -6.86 37.40
C GLY A 116 -5.91 -6.68 36.13
N PHE A 117 -5.69 -5.44 35.68
CA PHE A 117 -4.86 -5.14 34.51
C PHE A 117 -3.74 -4.14 34.84
N GLU A 118 -2.58 -4.34 34.22
CA GLU A 118 -1.46 -3.40 34.23
C GLU A 118 -1.23 -2.86 32.82
N LEU A 119 -1.03 -1.55 32.71
CA LEU A 119 -0.71 -0.92 31.43
C LEU A 119 0.73 -1.26 31.05
N THR A 120 0.90 -1.86 29.87
CA THR A 120 2.21 -2.31 29.37
C THR A 120 2.76 -1.41 28.25
N ARG A 121 1.88 -0.82 27.44
CA ARG A 121 2.29 -0.03 26.27
C ARG A 121 1.29 1.08 25.96
N THR A 122 1.82 2.23 25.57
CA THR A 122 1.05 3.35 25.06
C THR A 122 1.58 3.76 23.69
N ILE A 123 0.66 3.81 22.72
CA ILE A 123 0.93 4.21 21.34
C ILE A 123 -0.02 5.34 20.99
N VAL A 124 0.47 6.40 20.35
CA VAL A 124 -0.41 7.39 19.71
C VAL A 124 -0.24 7.26 18.20
N ARG A 125 -1.34 7.07 17.50
CA ARG A 125 -1.37 6.97 16.04
C ARG A 125 -2.26 8.06 15.43
N ARG A 126 -1.94 8.48 14.22
CA ARG A 126 -2.80 9.29 13.36
C ARG A 126 -3.45 8.41 12.30
N LEU A 127 -4.76 8.29 12.34
CA LEU A 127 -5.54 7.65 11.29
C LEU A 127 -5.63 8.59 10.09
N VAL A 128 -5.10 8.15 8.94
CA VAL A 128 -5.11 8.96 7.70
C VAL A 128 -6.19 8.43 6.77
N PRO A 129 -7.23 9.22 6.44
CA PRO A 129 -8.27 8.80 5.50
C PRO A 129 -7.77 8.78 4.06
N ARG A 130 -8.37 7.93 3.23
CA ARG A 130 -8.10 7.90 1.78
C ARG A 130 -8.53 9.17 1.06
N ASN A 131 -9.55 9.85 1.58
CA ASN A 131 -10.05 11.10 1.04
C ASN A 131 -9.98 12.19 2.12
N THR A 132 -8.84 12.87 2.17
CA THR A 132 -8.58 13.98 3.11
C THR A 132 -9.38 15.25 2.80
N LEU A 133 -10.04 15.33 1.64
CA LEU A 133 -10.97 16.43 1.32
C LEU A 133 -12.33 16.24 1.99
N ARG A 134 -12.70 14.98 2.28
CA ARG A 134 -13.98 14.64 2.91
C ARG A 134 -13.85 14.44 4.41
N ASP A 135 -12.81 13.74 4.84
CA ASP A 135 -12.62 13.38 6.24
C ASP A 135 -11.26 13.92 6.75
N LYS A 136 -11.24 14.42 7.99
CA LYS A 136 -10.00 14.85 8.64
C LYS A 136 -9.22 13.64 9.19
N PRO A 137 -7.88 13.70 9.26
CA PRO A 137 -7.11 12.77 10.07
C PRO A 137 -7.56 12.79 11.53
N LEU A 138 -7.47 11.64 12.21
CA LEU A 138 -7.86 11.49 13.62
C LEU A 138 -6.72 10.88 14.41
N ASP A 139 -6.24 11.61 15.41
CA ASP A 139 -5.29 11.07 16.38
C ASP A 139 -6.03 10.14 17.36
N GLN A 140 -5.37 9.06 17.76
CA GLN A 140 -5.94 8.03 18.60
C GLN A 140 -4.87 7.42 19.50
N THR A 141 -5.15 7.37 20.80
CA THR A 141 -4.32 6.64 21.77
C THR A 141 -4.71 5.17 21.77
N CYS A 142 -3.75 4.29 21.56
CA CYS A 142 -3.88 2.84 21.68
C CYS A 142 -3.13 2.40 22.94
N LEU A 143 -3.84 1.78 23.88
CA LEU A 143 -3.34 1.33 25.16
C LEU A 143 -3.38 -0.19 25.20
N ILE A 144 -2.28 -0.82 25.63
CA ILE A 144 -2.16 -2.27 25.72
C ILE A 144 -1.93 -2.65 27.17
N TYR A 145 -2.80 -3.50 27.70
CA TYR A 145 -2.77 -3.98 29.07
C TYR A 145 -2.60 -5.50 29.10
N ALA A 146 -1.86 -5.97 30.08
CA ALA A 146 -1.74 -7.37 30.43
C ALA A 146 -2.36 -7.61 31.80
N SER A 147 -2.66 -8.86 32.14
CA SER A 147 -3.17 -9.17 33.46
C SER A 147 -2.16 -8.85 34.55
N ALA A 148 -2.64 -8.26 35.64
CA ALA A 148 -1.84 -8.01 36.83
C ALA A 148 -1.47 -9.34 37.51
N SER A 149 -0.24 -9.44 37.98
CA SER A 149 0.34 -10.65 38.59
C SER A 149 -0.39 -11.13 39.86
N GLN A 150 -1.19 -10.26 40.49
CA GLN A 150 -1.87 -10.54 41.75
C GLN A 150 -3.28 -11.09 41.51
N GLY A 151 -3.47 -12.40 41.74
CA GLY A 151 -4.80 -13.03 41.83
C GLY A 151 -5.19 -13.99 40.71
N GLN A 152 -4.29 -14.31 39.77
CA GLN A 152 -4.53 -15.33 38.75
C GLN A 152 -3.96 -16.70 39.15
N THR A 153 -4.65 -17.78 38.77
CA THR A 153 -4.03 -19.10 38.65
C THR A 153 -3.04 -19.06 37.49
N GLU A 154 -1.90 -19.75 37.59
CA GLU A 154 -0.84 -19.77 36.54
C GLU A 154 -1.34 -20.10 35.13
N THR A 155 -2.54 -20.67 35.01
CA THR A 155 -3.15 -21.12 33.75
C THR A 155 -4.07 -20.11 33.08
N GLN A 156 -4.50 -19.03 33.76
CA GLN A 156 -5.41 -18.04 33.19
C GLN A 156 -4.68 -16.76 32.84
N ALA A 157 -4.96 -16.20 31.66
CA ALA A 157 -4.37 -14.95 31.19
C ALA A 157 -5.43 -14.03 30.58
N GLN A 158 -5.23 -12.72 30.74
CA GLN A 158 -6.07 -11.70 30.13
C GLN A 158 -5.22 -10.66 29.41
N SER A 159 -5.73 -10.16 28.28
CA SER A 159 -5.09 -9.10 27.50
C SER A 159 -6.15 -8.11 27.05
N LEU A 160 -5.91 -6.82 27.25
CA LEU A 160 -6.88 -5.76 26.93
C LEU A 160 -6.20 -4.70 26.05
N VAL A 161 -6.83 -4.36 24.93
CA VAL A 161 -6.37 -3.30 24.04
C VAL A 161 -7.47 -2.25 23.90
N VAL A 162 -7.15 -0.99 24.18
CA VAL A 162 -8.10 0.12 24.20
C VAL A 162 -7.70 1.20 23.20
N TYR A 163 -8.65 1.63 22.37
CA TYR A 163 -8.50 2.73 21.42
C TYR A 163 -9.32 3.93 21.90
N LEU A 164 -8.66 5.08 22.08
CA LEU A 164 -9.25 6.34 22.54
C LEU A 164 -9.03 7.43 21.47
N PRO A 165 -10.04 7.77 20.65
CA PRO A 165 -9.94 8.86 19.68
C PRO A 165 -9.76 10.21 20.36
N HIS A 166 -8.92 11.08 19.79
CA HIS A 166 -8.64 12.43 20.28
C HIS A 166 -9.72 13.41 19.79
N VAL A 167 -10.91 13.27 20.35
CA VAL A 167 -12.05 14.17 20.11
C VAL A 167 -12.71 14.54 21.43
N SER A 168 -13.24 15.76 21.51
CA SER A 168 -13.94 16.25 22.70
C SER A 168 -15.46 16.03 22.59
N ALA A 169 -15.99 16.01 21.37
CA ALA A 169 -17.43 15.89 21.11
C ALA A 169 -17.75 14.88 20.00
N ALA A 170 -18.96 14.32 20.03
CA ALA A 170 -19.43 13.37 19.03
C ALA A 170 -19.45 13.95 17.60
N SER A 171 -19.74 15.24 17.47
CA SER A 171 -19.76 15.98 16.20
C SER A 171 -18.39 16.10 15.51
N GLU A 172 -17.29 15.89 16.25
CA GLU A 172 -15.93 15.91 15.72
C GLU A 172 -15.52 14.55 15.12
N MET A 173 -16.32 13.49 15.33
CA MET A 173 -15.98 12.16 14.87
C MET A 173 -16.02 12.06 13.33
N PRO A 174 -14.92 11.64 12.67
CA PRO A 174 -14.91 11.42 11.23
C PRO A 174 -15.84 10.28 10.81
N PHE A 175 -16.33 10.31 9.56
CA PHE A 175 -17.31 9.34 9.05
C PHE A 175 -16.81 7.88 9.10
N TYR A 176 -15.49 7.70 8.97
CA TYR A 176 -14.83 6.40 8.93
C TYR A 176 -14.65 5.73 10.31
N HIS A 177 -14.96 6.42 11.41
CA HIS A 177 -14.81 5.92 12.77
C HIS A 177 -16.19 5.82 13.46
N PRO A 178 -16.44 4.81 14.32
CA PRO A 178 -17.66 4.77 15.13
C PRO A 178 -17.72 5.98 16.09
N VAL A 179 -18.94 6.53 16.29
CA VAL A 179 -19.20 7.69 17.17
C VAL A 179 -19.21 7.25 18.64
N VAL A 180 -18.03 6.93 19.15
CA VAL A 180 -17.77 6.47 20.53
C VAL A 180 -16.48 7.11 21.06
N ARG A 181 -16.38 7.31 22.38
CA ARG A 181 -15.17 7.81 23.05
C ARG A 181 -14.10 6.74 23.24
N GLY A 182 -14.44 5.48 23.04
CA GLY A 182 -13.46 4.41 23.15
C GLY A 182 -13.95 3.07 22.62
N ILE A 183 -13.00 2.25 22.19
CA ILE A 183 -13.22 0.86 21.77
C ILE A 183 -12.24 -0.02 22.54
N ALA A 184 -12.74 -1.06 23.21
CA ALA A 184 -11.92 -1.99 23.98
C ALA A 184 -12.06 -3.40 23.41
N PHE A 185 -10.93 -4.09 23.25
CA PHE A 185 -10.84 -5.49 22.84
C PHE A 185 -10.26 -6.27 24.00
N LEU A 186 -11.03 -7.19 24.57
CA LEU A 186 -10.56 -8.06 25.63
C LEU A 186 -10.36 -9.46 25.08
N HIS A 187 -9.25 -10.08 25.46
CA HIS A 187 -8.96 -11.48 25.26
C HIS A 187 -8.80 -12.17 26.62
N GLN A 188 -9.44 -13.31 26.78
CA GLN A 188 -9.33 -14.18 27.95
C GLN A 188 -8.87 -15.55 27.49
N TRP A 189 -7.93 -16.15 28.22
CA TRP A 189 -7.33 -17.43 27.87
C TRP A 189 -7.21 -18.35 29.08
N ASP A 190 -7.58 -19.61 28.89
CA ASP A 190 -7.32 -20.70 29.81
C ASP A 190 -6.36 -21.69 29.13
N ALA A 191 -5.10 -21.65 29.55
CA ALA A 191 -4.05 -22.50 29.03
C ALA A 191 -4.26 -23.99 29.38
N ALA A 192 -4.94 -24.29 30.49
CA ALA A 192 -5.22 -25.68 30.88
C ALA A 192 -6.25 -26.32 29.94
N GLN A 193 -7.20 -25.53 29.42
CA GLN A 193 -8.24 -26.00 28.50
C GLN A 193 -7.90 -25.77 27.02
N GLY A 194 -6.89 -24.95 26.72
CA GLY A 194 -6.58 -24.55 25.35
C GLY A 194 -7.72 -23.77 24.68
N ARG A 195 -8.47 -23.00 25.47
CA ARG A 195 -9.65 -22.25 25.03
C ARG A 195 -9.59 -20.82 25.54
N GLY A 196 -10.19 -19.91 24.79
CA GLY A 196 -10.32 -18.53 25.20
C GLY A 196 -11.47 -17.82 24.54
N SER A 197 -11.59 -16.53 24.74
CA SER A 197 -12.60 -15.70 24.12
C SER A 197 -12.05 -14.33 23.76
N VAL A 198 -12.64 -13.72 22.73
CA VAL A 198 -12.43 -12.32 22.40
C VAL A 198 -13.75 -11.57 22.55
N SER A 199 -13.71 -10.39 23.14
CA SER A 199 -14.88 -9.53 23.27
C SER A 199 -14.57 -8.08 22.90
N LEU A 200 -15.62 -7.34 22.55
CA LEU A 200 -15.53 -5.94 22.19
C LEU A 200 -16.51 -5.11 23.01
N SER A 201 -16.01 -4.00 23.56
CA SER A 201 -16.80 -3.04 24.33
C SER A 201 -16.64 -1.62 23.79
N TYR A 202 -17.67 -0.80 23.92
CA TYR A 202 -17.62 0.63 23.59
C TYR A 202 -17.73 1.51 24.84
N LEU A 203 -17.01 2.61 24.83
CA LEU A 203 -17.23 3.74 25.75
C LEU A 203 -18.00 4.81 24.97
N TYR A 204 -19.27 5.05 25.33
CA TYR A 204 -20.13 6.00 24.62
C TYR A 204 -19.94 7.45 25.11
N PHE A 205 -20.34 8.42 24.29
CA PHE A 205 -20.58 9.80 24.73
C PHE A 205 -21.76 9.86 25.71
N ALA A 206 -21.79 10.86 26.59
CA ALA A 206 -22.79 10.97 27.65
C ALA A 206 -24.20 11.17 27.08
N GLU A 207 -25.22 10.75 27.83
CA GLU A 207 -26.62 11.05 27.48
C GLU A 207 -26.84 12.57 27.52
N GLY A 208 -27.40 13.12 26.42
CA GLY A 208 -27.56 14.56 26.22
C GLY A 208 -26.54 15.19 25.26
N ASP A 209 -25.34 14.62 25.11
CA ASP A 209 -24.32 15.12 24.18
C ASP A 209 -24.60 14.69 22.72
N HIS A 210 -25.29 13.56 22.55
CA HIS A 210 -25.60 12.99 21.24
C HIS A 210 -26.77 12.00 21.34
N GLU A 211 -27.94 12.37 20.79
CA GLU A 211 -29.06 11.44 20.66
C GLU A 211 -28.78 10.44 19.55
N ARG A 212 -28.76 9.14 19.90
CA ARG A 212 -28.51 8.06 18.94
C ARG A 212 -29.82 7.55 18.37
N GLY A 213 -30.06 7.80 17.09
CA GLY A 213 -31.19 7.21 16.37
C GLY A 213 -30.96 5.72 16.05
N ASP A 214 -32.02 4.98 15.75
CA ASP A 214 -31.99 3.53 15.46
C ASP A 214 -30.99 3.14 14.35
N SER A 215 -30.87 4.00 13.33
CA SER A 215 -29.92 3.81 12.23
C SER A 215 -28.45 3.83 12.72
N GLU A 216 -28.14 4.72 13.66
CA GLU A 216 -26.80 4.84 14.22
C GLU A 216 -26.48 3.67 15.13
N VAL A 217 -27.43 3.26 15.99
CA VAL A 217 -27.30 2.06 16.82
C VAL A 217 -27.00 0.85 15.92
N THR A 218 -27.75 0.69 14.83
CA THR A 218 -27.52 -0.38 13.85
C THR A 218 -26.12 -0.30 13.22
N LYS A 219 -25.66 0.90 12.85
CA LYS A 219 -24.31 1.12 12.29
C LYS A 219 -23.22 0.77 13.30
N LEU A 220 -23.36 1.18 14.57
CA LEU A 220 -22.41 0.91 15.64
C LEU A 220 -22.32 -0.59 15.94
N THR A 221 -23.46 -1.27 16.01
CA THR A 221 -23.56 -2.73 16.19
C THR A 221 -22.87 -3.47 15.06
N ARG A 222 -23.14 -3.12 13.80
CA ARG A 222 -22.47 -3.73 12.63
C ARG A 222 -20.97 -3.48 12.64
N THR A 223 -20.55 -2.27 13.04
CA THR A 223 -19.12 -1.91 13.12
C THR A 223 -18.41 -2.72 14.19
N ALA A 224 -19.01 -2.87 15.37
CA ALA A 224 -18.47 -3.68 16.46
C ALA A 224 -18.32 -5.15 16.04
N LEU A 225 -19.34 -5.70 15.40
CA LEU A 225 -19.32 -7.07 14.90
C LEU A 225 -18.20 -7.30 13.87
N HIS A 226 -18.04 -6.37 12.93
CA HIS A 226 -16.98 -6.42 11.92
C HIS A 226 -15.59 -6.36 12.56
N LEU A 227 -15.37 -5.45 13.51
CA LEU A 227 -14.10 -5.34 14.22
C LEU A 227 -13.75 -6.64 14.97
N LEU A 228 -14.70 -7.24 15.68
CA LEU A 228 -14.50 -8.51 16.37
C LEU A 228 -14.23 -9.66 15.38
N ALA A 229 -14.98 -9.70 14.27
CA ALA A 229 -14.82 -10.70 13.23
C ALA A 229 -13.43 -10.66 12.58
N VAL A 230 -12.88 -9.46 12.36
CA VAL A 230 -11.51 -9.29 11.84
C VAL A 230 -10.49 -9.82 12.85
N VAL A 231 -10.61 -9.47 14.14
CA VAL A 231 -9.70 -9.99 15.18
C VAL A 231 -9.73 -11.52 15.22
N TYR A 232 -10.92 -12.12 15.28
CA TYR A 232 -11.08 -13.57 15.29
C TYR A 232 -10.48 -14.22 14.03
N LYS A 233 -10.81 -13.70 12.84
CA LYS A 233 -10.33 -14.24 11.56
C LYS A 233 -8.80 -14.22 11.49
N HIS A 234 -8.17 -13.13 11.91
CA HIS A 234 -6.72 -12.99 11.87
C HIS A 234 -6.03 -13.85 12.94
N GLY A 235 -6.62 -13.96 14.15
CA GLY A 235 -6.12 -14.85 15.21
C GLY A 235 -6.16 -16.32 14.78
N LYS A 236 -7.29 -16.75 14.20
CA LYS A 236 -7.45 -18.10 13.64
C LYS A 236 -6.48 -18.37 12.49
N GLY A 237 -6.32 -17.41 11.57
CA GLY A 237 -5.38 -17.54 10.46
C GLY A 237 -3.94 -17.73 10.95
N ARG A 238 -3.53 -16.96 11.96
CA ARG A 238 -2.19 -17.09 12.56
C ARG A 238 -1.99 -18.45 13.24
N LEU A 239 -2.98 -18.92 13.99
CA LEU A 239 -2.93 -20.26 14.60
C LEU A 239 -2.79 -21.36 13.54
N ALA A 240 -3.42 -21.18 12.37
CA ALA A 240 -3.30 -22.08 11.23
C ALA A 240 -1.98 -21.92 10.43
N GLY A 241 -1.03 -21.12 10.91
CA GLY A 241 0.26 -20.90 10.25
C GLY A 241 0.19 -19.95 9.05
N TYR A 242 -0.77 -19.01 9.01
CA TYR A 242 -0.81 -17.99 7.96
C TYR A 242 0.45 -17.11 8.01
N GLU A 243 1.19 -17.11 6.91
CA GLU A 243 2.31 -16.21 6.66
C GLU A 243 1.96 -15.21 5.55
N LYS A 244 2.29 -13.95 5.78
CA LYS A 244 2.14 -12.89 4.78
C LYS A 244 3.20 -13.09 3.71
N ARG A 245 2.79 -13.33 2.46
CA ARG A 245 3.71 -13.56 1.33
C ARG A 245 4.07 -12.31 0.53
N VAL A 246 3.26 -11.26 0.68
CA VAL A 246 3.43 -10.00 -0.06
C VAL A 246 3.87 -8.93 0.93
N HIS A 247 5.08 -8.42 0.73
CA HIS A 247 5.64 -7.34 1.51
C HIS A 247 5.65 -6.08 0.63
N HIS A 248 4.97 -5.05 1.09
CA HIS A 248 4.95 -3.73 0.46
C HIS A 248 5.96 -2.83 1.15
N ASP A 249 6.28 -1.72 0.50
CA ASP A 249 6.98 -0.58 1.08
C ASP A 249 8.40 -0.97 1.56
N GLN A 250 9.07 -1.84 0.79
CA GLN A 250 10.40 -2.38 1.11
C GLN A 250 11.52 -1.44 0.62
N LEU A 251 11.31 -0.78 -0.51
CA LEU A 251 12.30 0.15 -1.07
C LEU A 251 12.08 1.58 -0.58
N ILE A 252 10.82 2.00 -0.51
CA ILE A 252 10.43 3.33 -0.06
C ILE A 252 9.29 3.17 0.95
N SER A 253 9.36 3.91 2.07
CA SER A 253 8.35 3.82 3.13
C SER A 253 6.94 4.16 2.64
N GLN A 254 5.93 3.49 3.22
CA GLN A 254 4.52 3.68 2.89
C GLN A 254 4.10 5.15 2.98
N ALA A 255 4.50 5.84 4.06
CA ALA A 255 4.09 7.22 4.34
C ALA A 255 4.57 8.18 3.24
N ARG A 256 5.82 8.07 2.80
CA ARG A 256 6.39 8.91 1.72
C ARG A 256 5.61 8.77 0.42
N VAL A 257 5.51 7.53 -0.10
CA VAL A 257 4.81 7.26 -1.37
C VAL A 257 3.36 7.69 -1.31
N GLN A 258 2.66 7.37 -0.21
CA GLN A 258 1.24 7.74 -0.06
C GLN A 258 1.02 9.25 0.09
N ASN A 259 1.92 9.98 0.75
CA ASN A 259 1.84 11.44 0.86
C ASN A 259 2.02 12.09 -0.52
N THR A 260 3.02 11.65 -1.29
CA THR A 260 3.24 12.14 -2.65
C THR A 260 2.08 11.75 -3.56
N TYR A 261 1.57 10.51 -3.48
CA TYR A 261 0.37 10.10 -4.21
C TYR A 261 -0.85 10.97 -3.88
N ALA A 262 -1.10 11.27 -2.60
CA ALA A 262 -2.21 12.15 -2.20
C ALA A 262 -2.05 13.57 -2.77
N ARG A 263 -0.83 14.12 -2.78
CA ARG A 263 -0.50 15.40 -3.39
C ARG A 263 -0.75 15.39 -4.90
N LEU A 264 -0.25 14.38 -5.61
CA LEU A 264 -0.45 14.21 -7.05
C LEU A 264 -1.93 14.04 -7.39
N LYS A 265 -2.66 13.21 -6.63
CA LYS A 265 -4.10 13.02 -6.80
C LYS A 265 -4.88 14.32 -6.63
N LYS A 266 -4.56 15.11 -5.59
CA LYS A 266 -5.18 16.44 -5.38
C LYS A 266 -4.88 17.40 -6.54
N LYS A 267 -3.65 17.36 -7.08
CA LYS A 267 -3.18 18.27 -8.12
C LYS A 267 -3.73 17.93 -9.51
N TYR A 268 -3.78 16.64 -9.86
CA TYR A 268 -3.96 16.21 -11.26
C TYR A 268 -5.24 15.42 -11.53
N ALA A 269 -5.77 14.65 -10.57
CA ALA A 269 -6.75 13.62 -10.89
C ALA A 269 -8.03 14.16 -11.55
N ARG A 270 -8.57 15.27 -11.07
CA ARG A 270 -9.81 15.85 -11.61
C ARG A 270 -9.66 16.27 -13.07
N GLU A 271 -8.60 16.99 -13.39
CA GLU A 271 -8.30 17.46 -14.76
C GLU A 271 -8.09 16.28 -15.70
N LEU A 272 -7.28 15.31 -15.29
CA LEU A 272 -6.94 14.14 -16.12
C LEU A 272 -8.14 13.22 -16.39
N ILE A 273 -9.00 13.01 -15.39
CA ILE A 273 -10.22 12.19 -15.56
C ILE A 273 -11.22 12.89 -16.49
N GLN A 274 -11.40 14.20 -16.35
CA GLN A 274 -12.36 14.97 -17.16
C GLN A 274 -11.92 15.12 -18.62
N SER A 275 -10.61 15.16 -18.88
CA SER A 275 -10.02 15.32 -20.21
C SER A 275 -9.53 14.00 -20.83
N TRP A 276 -9.96 12.86 -20.30
CA TRP A 276 -9.50 11.55 -20.74
C TRP A 276 -9.90 11.26 -22.20
N ALA A 277 -8.89 11.02 -23.04
CA ALA A 277 -9.06 10.83 -24.48
C ALA A 277 -9.10 9.36 -24.92
N GLU A 278 -8.75 8.41 -24.04
CA GLU A 278 -8.72 6.99 -24.34
C GLU A 278 -10.07 6.31 -24.07
N SER A 279 -10.31 5.14 -24.68
CA SER A 279 -11.55 4.38 -24.48
C SER A 279 -11.59 3.58 -23.18
N THR A 280 -10.47 3.51 -22.45
CA THR A 280 -10.34 2.79 -21.18
C THR A 280 -10.89 3.60 -20.01
N ASP A 281 -11.13 2.94 -18.88
CA ASP A 281 -11.59 3.61 -17.65
C ASP A 281 -10.58 4.65 -17.13
N PRO A 282 -10.92 5.95 -17.11
CA PRO A 282 -10.02 6.99 -16.65
C PRO A 282 -9.58 6.82 -15.20
N GLU A 283 -10.47 6.40 -14.30
CA GLU A 283 -10.13 6.33 -12.87
C GLU A 283 -9.06 5.28 -12.62
N LYS A 284 -9.20 4.12 -13.26
CA LYS A 284 -8.22 3.03 -13.14
C LYS A 284 -6.84 3.49 -13.60
N HIS A 285 -6.73 4.05 -14.80
CA HIS A 285 -5.43 4.41 -15.40
C HIS A 285 -4.81 5.65 -14.75
N VAL A 286 -5.60 6.69 -14.48
CA VAL A 286 -5.10 7.91 -13.81
C VAL A 286 -4.59 7.58 -12.41
N PHE A 287 -5.32 6.79 -11.62
CA PHE A 287 -4.85 6.45 -10.26
C PHE A 287 -3.66 5.50 -10.25
N GLU A 288 -3.55 4.60 -11.24
CA GLU A 288 -2.39 3.74 -11.41
C GLU A 288 -1.12 4.56 -11.71
N ASP A 289 -1.16 5.42 -12.73
CA ASP A 289 0.01 6.21 -13.13
C ASP A 289 0.39 7.25 -12.08
N LEU A 290 -0.57 7.84 -11.37
CA LEU A 290 -0.27 8.72 -10.23
C LEU A 290 0.44 7.97 -9.08
N CYS A 291 0.10 6.70 -8.84
CA CYS A 291 0.78 5.87 -7.85
C CYS A 291 2.21 5.51 -8.31
N ILE A 292 2.40 5.16 -9.58
CA ILE A 292 3.71 4.85 -10.16
C ILE A 292 4.60 6.10 -10.15
N ALA A 293 4.07 7.25 -10.57
CA ALA A 293 4.76 8.53 -10.50
C ALA A 293 5.18 8.85 -9.06
N ALA A 294 4.28 8.70 -8.09
CA ALA A 294 4.63 8.92 -6.68
C ALA A 294 5.80 8.05 -6.21
N PHE A 295 5.81 6.76 -6.59
CA PHE A 295 6.92 5.87 -6.25
C PHE A 295 8.24 6.31 -6.92
N LEU A 296 8.20 6.63 -8.22
CA LEU A 296 9.38 7.07 -8.97
C LEU A 296 9.98 8.37 -8.42
N LEU A 297 9.14 9.36 -8.08
CA LEU A 297 9.60 10.63 -7.52
C LEU A 297 10.36 10.43 -6.20
N GLU A 298 9.83 9.60 -5.29
CA GLU A 298 10.49 9.30 -4.02
C GLU A 298 11.76 8.45 -4.22
N LEU A 299 11.71 7.48 -5.15
CA LEU A 299 12.86 6.66 -5.49
C LEU A 299 14.01 7.52 -6.07
N TRP A 300 13.70 8.46 -6.95
CA TRP A 300 14.70 9.34 -7.54
C TRP A 300 15.25 10.36 -6.55
N ASP A 301 14.46 10.79 -5.56
CA ASP A 301 14.98 11.61 -4.47
C ASP A 301 16.04 10.84 -3.64
N ASP A 302 15.81 9.55 -3.37
CA ASP A 302 16.80 8.69 -2.70
C ASP A 302 18.05 8.45 -3.57
N MET A 303 17.89 8.34 -4.90
CA MET A 303 18.99 8.06 -5.82
C MET A 303 19.83 9.30 -6.18
N HIS A 304 19.21 10.47 -6.27
CA HIS A 304 19.81 11.66 -6.88
C HIS A 304 19.58 12.95 -6.07
N GLY A 305 18.57 12.96 -5.22
CA GLY A 305 18.05 14.15 -4.57
C GLY A 305 18.99 14.66 -3.49
N GLY A 306 19.17 13.94 -2.38
CA GLY A 306 19.84 14.51 -1.19
C GLY A 306 19.29 15.90 -0.82
N GLY A 307 18.03 16.20 -1.15
CA GLY A 307 17.38 17.50 -1.02
C GLY A 307 17.45 18.45 -2.23
N LEU A 308 18.17 18.12 -3.31
CA LEU A 308 18.31 18.94 -4.54
C LEU A 308 17.36 18.53 -5.68
N GLY A 309 16.57 17.46 -5.49
CA GLY A 309 15.45 17.07 -6.34
C GLY A 309 15.79 16.99 -7.84
N PRO A 310 14.96 17.56 -8.74
CA PRO A 310 15.13 17.49 -10.20
C PRO A 310 16.47 18.02 -10.75
N LEU A 311 17.19 18.85 -10.00
CA LEU A 311 18.41 19.53 -10.48
C LEU A 311 19.57 18.57 -10.78
N ARG A 312 19.60 17.41 -10.12
CA ARG A 312 20.63 16.38 -10.31
C ARG A 312 20.12 15.16 -11.08
N PHE A 313 18.87 15.22 -11.54
CA PHE A 313 18.24 14.09 -12.20
C PHE A 313 18.80 13.92 -13.62
N PRO A 314 19.36 12.75 -13.99
CA PRO A 314 19.98 12.57 -15.30
C PRO A 314 18.97 12.53 -16.47
N GLY A 315 17.68 12.44 -16.18
CA GLY A 315 16.61 12.28 -17.17
C GLY A 315 16.08 10.84 -17.24
N PHE A 316 14.89 10.66 -17.79
CA PHE A 316 14.29 9.35 -18.00
C PHE A 316 13.85 9.11 -19.45
N VAL A 317 13.68 7.83 -19.77
CA VAL A 317 12.96 7.36 -20.95
C VAL A 317 11.92 6.31 -20.55
N ASP A 318 10.68 6.43 -21.00
CA ASP A 318 9.64 5.40 -20.85
C ASP A 318 9.48 4.63 -22.17
N ILE A 319 9.91 3.36 -22.17
CA ILE A 319 9.86 2.50 -23.37
C ILE A 319 8.52 1.76 -23.40
N GLY A 320 7.77 1.92 -24.49
CA GLY A 320 6.38 1.44 -24.55
C GLY A 320 5.46 2.28 -23.67
N CYS A 321 5.56 3.62 -23.80
CA CYS A 321 4.89 4.56 -22.91
C CYS A 321 3.35 4.60 -23.08
N GLY A 322 2.78 3.87 -24.04
CA GLY A 322 1.34 3.76 -24.24
C GLY A 322 0.66 5.12 -24.41
N ASN A 323 -0.26 5.45 -23.52
CA ASN A 323 -0.99 6.73 -23.54
C ASN A 323 -0.12 7.96 -23.19
N GLY A 324 1.12 7.76 -22.69
CA GLY A 324 2.04 8.85 -22.38
C GLY A 324 1.71 9.64 -21.11
N LEU A 325 0.71 9.23 -20.32
CA LEU A 325 0.30 9.94 -19.12
C LEU A 325 1.43 9.99 -18.06
N LEU A 326 2.11 8.87 -17.82
CA LEU A 326 3.22 8.82 -16.86
C LEU A 326 4.32 9.83 -17.23
N VAL A 327 4.73 9.85 -18.50
CA VAL A 327 5.71 10.81 -19.04
C VAL A 327 5.26 12.26 -18.81
N HIS A 328 3.97 12.54 -19.07
CA HIS A 328 3.38 13.86 -18.87
C HIS A 328 3.43 14.31 -17.40
N ILE A 329 3.04 13.43 -16.46
CA ILE A 329 3.04 13.74 -15.02
C ILE A 329 4.46 14.01 -14.52
N LEU A 330 5.42 13.16 -14.87
CA LEU A 330 6.81 13.27 -14.41
C LEU A 330 7.46 14.58 -14.90
N ASN A 331 7.23 14.95 -16.17
CA ASN A 331 7.70 16.23 -16.71
C ASN A 331 7.03 17.43 -16.00
N ARG A 332 5.72 17.38 -15.71
CA ARG A 332 5.03 18.45 -14.93
C ARG A 332 5.49 18.54 -13.47
N GLU A 333 6.14 17.51 -12.95
CA GLU A 333 6.78 17.49 -11.63
C GLU A 333 8.26 17.92 -11.69
N GLY A 334 8.75 18.30 -12.87
CA GLY A 334 10.07 18.89 -13.08
C GLY A 334 11.15 17.89 -13.51
N PHE A 335 10.83 16.60 -13.58
CA PHE A 335 11.77 15.56 -14.02
C PHE A 335 11.74 15.46 -15.53
N GLN A 336 12.80 15.94 -16.19
CA GLN A 336 12.86 16.00 -17.65
C GLN A 336 13.04 14.59 -18.23
N GLY A 337 12.22 14.23 -19.20
CA GLY A 337 12.31 12.95 -19.88
C GLY A 337 11.33 12.84 -21.03
N TRP A 338 11.36 11.69 -21.70
CA TRP A 338 10.51 11.42 -22.84
C TRP A 338 10.06 9.96 -22.82
N GLY A 339 9.14 9.60 -23.70
CA GLY A 339 8.74 8.23 -23.93
C GLY A 339 8.51 7.98 -25.40
N PHE A 340 8.54 6.71 -25.77
CA PHE A 340 8.13 6.29 -27.10
C PHE A 340 7.31 5.02 -27.06
N ASP A 341 6.48 4.89 -28.08
CA ASP A 341 5.65 3.73 -28.32
C ASP A 341 5.62 3.47 -29.84
N ALA A 342 5.32 2.24 -30.25
CA ALA A 342 5.24 1.88 -31.65
C ALA A 342 4.10 2.61 -32.38
N ARG A 343 3.11 3.14 -31.64
CA ARG A 343 1.98 3.90 -32.19
C ARG A 343 1.61 5.06 -31.27
N ALA A 344 1.39 6.24 -31.86
CA ALA A 344 0.81 7.36 -31.13
C ALA A 344 -0.61 7.04 -30.61
N ARG A 345 -0.94 7.52 -29.41
CA ARG A 345 -2.28 7.39 -28.80
C ARG A 345 -3.04 8.72 -28.84
N LYS A 346 -4.36 8.68 -28.70
CA LYS A 346 -5.24 9.86 -28.80
C LYS A 346 -4.87 10.93 -27.77
N SER A 347 -4.53 10.48 -26.57
CA SER A 347 -4.07 11.30 -25.44
C SER A 347 -2.79 12.10 -25.72
N TRP A 348 -1.96 11.69 -26.69
CA TRP A 348 -0.71 12.40 -26.99
C TRP A 348 -0.94 13.82 -27.46
N ALA A 349 -2.06 14.11 -28.12
CA ALA A 349 -2.42 15.48 -28.52
C ALA A 349 -2.53 16.44 -27.32
N ALA A 350 -2.90 15.93 -26.13
CA ALA A 350 -3.00 16.71 -24.90
C ALA A 350 -1.72 16.68 -24.06
N TYR A 351 -0.92 15.62 -24.20
CA TYR A 351 0.20 15.33 -23.29
C TYR A 351 1.58 15.64 -23.86
N ASN A 352 1.73 15.59 -25.19
CA ASN A 352 3.00 15.80 -25.85
C ASN A 352 3.43 17.27 -25.72
N ALA A 353 4.69 17.47 -25.37
CA ALA A 353 5.30 18.77 -25.14
C ALA A 353 6.75 18.74 -25.66
N LYS A 354 7.47 19.86 -25.53
CA LYS A 354 8.91 19.89 -25.80
C LYS A 354 9.71 19.71 -24.51
N VAL A 355 10.80 18.95 -24.60
CA VAL A 355 11.78 18.76 -23.54
C VAL A 355 13.17 19.07 -24.06
N LYS A 356 14.00 19.70 -23.22
CA LYS A 356 15.42 19.91 -23.50
C LYS A 356 16.20 18.65 -23.19
N THR A 357 16.97 18.18 -24.15
CA THR A 357 17.87 17.04 -23.99
C THR A 357 19.17 17.50 -23.33
N ARG A 358 20.03 16.54 -22.96
CA ARG A 358 21.33 16.84 -22.34
C ARG A 358 22.29 17.62 -23.25
N ASP A 359 22.14 17.50 -24.56
CA ASP A 359 22.98 18.23 -25.53
C ASP A 359 22.45 19.65 -25.83
N GLY A 360 21.33 20.05 -25.20
CA GLY A 360 20.73 21.37 -25.35
C GLY A 360 19.72 21.47 -26.49
N SER A 361 19.54 20.42 -27.30
CA SER A 361 18.48 20.36 -28.31
C SER A 361 17.10 20.19 -27.68
N GLU A 362 16.06 20.56 -28.44
CA GLU A 362 14.67 20.32 -28.08
C GLU A 362 14.11 19.13 -28.87
N GLN A 363 13.33 18.30 -28.20
CA GLN A 363 12.60 17.20 -28.81
C GLN A 363 11.19 17.07 -28.23
N ASP A 364 10.33 16.32 -28.91
CA ASP A 364 9.03 15.93 -28.37
C ASP A 364 9.18 14.97 -27.18
N THR A 365 8.31 15.13 -26.17
CA THR A 365 8.26 14.26 -24.99
C THR A 365 7.63 12.90 -25.31
N LEU A 366 6.81 12.81 -26.35
CA LEU A 366 6.19 11.57 -26.81
C LEU A 366 6.48 11.38 -28.31
N ARG A 367 7.08 10.23 -28.66
CA ARG A 367 7.54 9.95 -30.02
C ARG A 367 7.07 8.59 -30.51
N GLU A 368 6.59 8.51 -31.74
CA GLU A 368 6.26 7.22 -32.35
C GLU A 368 7.54 6.58 -32.90
N LEU A 369 8.08 5.59 -32.18
CA LEU A 369 9.29 4.86 -32.54
C LEU A 369 9.15 3.39 -32.18
N ILE A 370 9.73 2.52 -33.00
CA ILE A 370 9.80 1.09 -32.73
C ILE A 370 11.20 0.75 -32.21
N LEU A 371 11.27 0.00 -31.11
CA LEU A 371 12.54 -0.48 -30.58
C LEU A 371 13.11 -1.58 -31.50
N LEU A 372 14.36 -1.43 -31.93
CA LEU A 372 15.12 -2.49 -32.61
C LEU A 372 16.51 -2.61 -31.98
N PRO A 373 16.67 -3.43 -30.93
CA PRO A 373 17.93 -3.58 -30.21
C PRO A 373 19.08 -3.99 -31.15
N PRO A 374 20.34 -3.62 -30.87
CA PRO A 374 21.48 -3.96 -31.72
C PRO A 374 21.77 -5.47 -31.81
N HIS A 375 21.20 -6.27 -30.91
CA HIS A 375 21.32 -7.73 -30.86
C HIS A 375 20.39 -8.44 -31.86
N VAL A 376 19.48 -7.70 -32.52
CA VAL A 376 18.60 -8.23 -33.56
C VAL A 376 19.29 -8.07 -34.92
N ASN A 377 19.32 -9.14 -35.71
CA ASN A 377 19.82 -9.06 -37.09
C ASN A 377 18.97 -8.05 -37.89
N ARG A 378 19.63 -7.17 -38.65
CA ARG A 378 19.01 -6.10 -39.44
C ARG A 378 19.05 -6.36 -40.95
N ASP A 379 19.50 -7.55 -41.36
CA ASP A 379 19.50 -7.97 -42.76
C ASP A 379 18.09 -7.84 -43.35
N GLY A 380 17.98 -7.11 -44.47
CA GLY A 380 16.69 -6.85 -45.14
C GLY A 380 15.96 -5.59 -44.69
N LEU A 381 16.49 -4.80 -43.73
CA LEU A 381 15.91 -3.50 -43.37
C LEU A 381 16.27 -2.42 -44.41
N ALA A 382 15.27 -1.81 -45.04
CA ALA A 382 15.47 -0.70 -45.98
C ALA A 382 15.94 0.58 -45.26
N GLY A 383 16.76 1.41 -45.93
CA GLY A 383 17.35 2.61 -45.32
C GLY A 383 16.34 3.63 -44.79
N SER A 384 15.19 3.80 -45.45
CA SER A 384 14.11 4.72 -45.02
C SER A 384 13.35 4.26 -43.77
N ALA A 385 13.53 2.99 -43.36
CA ALA A 385 12.92 2.45 -42.14
C ALA A 385 13.67 2.90 -40.87
N LEU A 386 14.89 3.40 -40.98
CA LEU A 386 15.72 3.76 -39.83
C LEU A 386 15.19 4.97 -39.06
N ASP A 387 14.46 5.88 -39.71
CA ASP A 387 13.94 7.10 -39.08
C ASP A 387 12.84 6.84 -38.02
N ARG A 388 12.19 5.68 -38.10
CA ARG A 388 11.12 5.26 -37.18
C ARG A 388 11.60 4.27 -36.11
N VAL A 389 12.91 4.02 -36.04
CA VAL A 389 13.49 2.98 -35.19
C VAL A 389 14.42 3.60 -34.15
N HIS A 390 14.33 3.11 -32.91
CA HIS A 390 15.29 3.42 -31.84
C HIS A 390 16.07 2.16 -31.48
N ASP A 391 17.39 2.24 -31.37
CA ASP A 391 18.24 1.07 -31.11
C ASP A 391 18.32 0.67 -29.62
N GLY A 392 17.74 1.49 -28.74
CA GLY A 392 17.69 1.25 -27.31
C GLY A 392 18.97 1.62 -26.55
N ARG A 393 19.90 2.33 -27.20
CA ARG A 393 21.02 2.98 -26.51
C ARG A 393 20.58 4.34 -25.97
N PHE A 394 20.87 4.58 -24.71
CA PHE A 394 20.56 5.84 -24.03
C PHE A 394 21.82 6.45 -23.41
N PRO A 395 21.86 7.77 -23.16
CA PRO A 395 22.95 8.38 -22.42
C PRO A 395 23.09 7.75 -21.04
N LYS A 396 24.34 7.48 -20.63
CA LYS A 396 24.65 6.86 -19.33
C LYS A 396 23.88 7.53 -18.17
N GLY A 397 23.35 6.71 -17.28
CA GLY A 397 22.58 7.13 -16.11
C GLY A 397 21.13 7.59 -16.40
N THR A 398 20.68 7.59 -17.65
CA THR A 398 19.24 7.81 -17.96
C THR A 398 18.41 6.72 -17.28
N PHE A 399 17.34 7.10 -16.59
CA PHE A 399 16.46 6.12 -15.96
C PHE A 399 15.49 5.52 -16.98
N ILE A 400 15.54 4.21 -17.19
CA ILE A 400 14.64 3.51 -18.11
C ILE A 400 13.40 3.03 -17.36
N ILE A 401 12.23 3.46 -17.80
CA ILE A 401 10.94 3.01 -17.30
C ILE A 401 10.35 2.04 -18.34
N SER A 402 9.80 0.93 -17.86
CA SER A 402 9.00 -0.02 -18.63
C SER A 402 7.72 -0.28 -17.84
N ASN A 403 6.80 0.67 -17.88
CA ASN A 403 5.51 0.58 -17.20
C ASN A 403 4.53 -0.27 -18.01
N HIS A 404 4.34 -1.55 -17.64
CA HIS A 404 3.46 -2.47 -18.36
C HIS A 404 3.78 -2.54 -19.88
N ALA A 405 5.06 -2.50 -20.25
CA ALA A 405 5.53 -2.31 -21.63
C ALA A 405 5.49 -3.58 -22.51
N ASP A 406 4.59 -4.53 -22.23
CA ASP A 406 4.35 -5.74 -23.01
C ASP A 406 5.64 -6.44 -23.50
N GLU A 407 5.86 -6.48 -24.83
CA GLU A 407 6.98 -7.12 -25.52
C GLU A 407 8.36 -6.53 -25.15
N LEU A 408 8.40 -5.31 -24.62
CA LEU A 408 9.64 -4.61 -24.23
C LEU A 408 10.09 -4.95 -22.81
N THR A 409 9.21 -5.52 -21.99
CA THR A 409 9.52 -5.90 -20.60
C THR A 409 10.82 -6.73 -20.48
N PRO A 410 11.02 -7.84 -21.24
CA PRO A 410 12.26 -8.62 -21.13
C PRO A 410 13.50 -7.91 -21.70
N TRP A 411 13.33 -6.96 -22.61
CA TRP A 411 14.42 -6.17 -23.18
C TRP A 411 14.96 -5.12 -22.21
N THR A 412 14.12 -4.58 -21.32
CA THR A 412 14.46 -3.52 -20.37
C THR A 412 15.80 -3.73 -19.64
N PRO A 413 16.04 -4.86 -18.93
CA PRO A 413 17.30 -5.08 -18.22
C PRO A 413 18.53 -5.16 -19.14
N ILE A 414 18.36 -5.61 -20.39
CA ILE A 414 19.43 -5.74 -21.39
C ILE A 414 19.80 -4.35 -21.92
N LEU A 415 18.80 -3.52 -22.28
CA LEU A 415 19.01 -2.14 -22.72
C LEU A 415 19.65 -1.28 -21.62
N ALA A 416 19.19 -1.48 -20.38
CA ALA A 416 19.75 -0.84 -19.20
C ALA A 416 21.24 -1.20 -19.04
N ALA A 417 21.60 -2.49 -19.16
CA ALA A 417 22.98 -2.94 -19.07
C ALA A 417 23.84 -2.44 -20.23
N LEU A 418 23.29 -2.38 -21.45
CA LEU A 418 23.95 -1.86 -22.64
C LEU A 418 24.30 -0.37 -22.50
N SER A 419 23.42 0.41 -21.85
CA SER A 419 23.53 1.86 -21.75
C SER A 419 24.14 2.35 -20.42
N ASP A 420 24.46 1.45 -19.49
CA ASP A 420 24.84 1.79 -18.10
C ASP A 420 23.79 2.71 -17.44
N CYS A 421 22.53 2.27 -17.51
CA CYS A 421 21.35 3.00 -17.12
C CYS A 421 20.58 2.26 -16.02
N PRO A 422 20.14 2.91 -14.93
CA PRO A 422 19.20 2.30 -14.00
C PRO A 422 17.84 2.08 -14.66
N PHE A 423 17.05 1.14 -14.16
CA PHE A 423 15.72 0.86 -14.72
C PHE A 423 14.67 0.45 -13.68
N LEU A 424 13.40 0.71 -14.01
CA LEU A 424 12.23 0.11 -13.37
C LEU A 424 11.38 -0.61 -14.43
N ALA A 425 11.13 -1.90 -14.25
CA ALA A 425 10.21 -2.67 -15.10
C ALA A 425 9.01 -3.16 -14.29
N ILE A 426 7.79 -3.00 -14.82
CA ILE A 426 6.55 -3.51 -14.22
C ILE A 426 5.95 -4.54 -15.20
N PRO A 427 6.25 -5.84 -15.04
CA PRO A 427 5.80 -6.87 -15.98
C PRO A 427 4.28 -7.06 -15.94
N CYS A 428 3.64 -7.17 -17.12
CA CYS A 428 2.19 -7.33 -17.25
C CYS A 428 1.79 -8.50 -18.17
N CYS A 429 2.34 -8.53 -19.37
CA CYS A 429 2.10 -9.53 -20.41
C CYS A 429 3.37 -10.34 -20.66
N SER A 430 3.21 -11.61 -20.97
CA SER A 430 4.33 -12.55 -21.05
C SER A 430 4.74 -12.74 -22.51
N HIS A 431 5.87 -12.14 -22.88
CA HIS A 431 6.49 -12.24 -24.19
C HIS A 431 7.97 -12.66 -24.05
N ASN A 432 8.51 -13.35 -25.06
CA ASN A 432 9.94 -13.65 -25.14
C ASN A 432 10.71 -12.48 -25.79
N LEU A 433 12.04 -12.61 -25.93
CA LEU A 433 12.89 -11.61 -26.60
C LEU A 433 12.61 -11.49 -28.12
N ALA A 434 11.90 -12.45 -28.71
CA ALA A 434 11.41 -12.37 -30.10
C ALA A 434 10.08 -11.64 -30.25
N GLY A 435 9.47 -11.16 -29.15
CA GLY A 435 8.17 -10.47 -29.15
C GLY A 435 6.96 -11.42 -29.19
N GLU A 436 7.18 -12.73 -29.15
CA GLU A 436 6.11 -13.72 -29.20
C GLU A 436 5.54 -14.00 -27.81
N ARG A 437 4.24 -14.35 -27.76
CA ARG A 437 3.62 -14.82 -26.51
C ARG A 437 4.39 -16.01 -25.96
N TYR A 438 4.80 -15.90 -24.70
CA TYR A 438 5.67 -16.87 -24.07
C TYR A 438 5.12 -17.25 -22.71
N ARG A 439 5.31 -18.50 -22.29
CA ARG A 439 5.00 -18.94 -20.93
C ARG A 439 6.29 -19.22 -20.18
N ALA A 440 6.66 -18.28 -19.30
CA ALA A 440 7.83 -18.43 -18.45
C ALA A 440 7.73 -19.71 -17.60
N PRO A 441 8.86 -20.43 -17.42
CA PRO A 441 8.89 -21.65 -16.62
C PRO A 441 8.55 -21.34 -15.16
N ALA A 442 7.97 -22.33 -14.47
CA ALA A 442 7.65 -22.21 -13.06
C ALA A 442 8.92 -21.87 -12.23
N PRO A 443 8.80 -21.02 -11.19
CA PRO A 443 9.92 -20.73 -10.31
C PRO A 443 10.47 -22.03 -9.70
N LYS A 444 11.80 -22.20 -9.73
CA LYS A 444 12.47 -23.33 -9.05
C LYS A 444 12.36 -23.22 -7.52
N ASP A 445 12.24 -21.99 -7.02
CA ASP A 445 12.06 -21.67 -5.62
C ASP A 445 10.61 -21.89 -5.19
N LYS A 446 10.38 -22.91 -4.36
CA LYS A 446 9.06 -23.30 -3.85
C LYS A 446 8.44 -22.28 -2.89
N THR A 447 9.19 -21.28 -2.43
CA THR A 447 8.64 -20.19 -1.61
C THR A 447 7.85 -19.17 -2.45
N LYS A 448 8.12 -19.12 -3.76
CA LYS A 448 7.40 -18.25 -4.69
C LYS A 448 6.08 -18.86 -5.11
N ALA A 449 5.12 -17.99 -5.44
CA ALA A 449 3.82 -18.45 -5.92
C ALA A 449 3.97 -19.20 -7.25
N ASP A 450 3.27 -20.32 -7.37
CA ASP A 450 3.15 -21.06 -8.62
C ASP A 450 2.04 -20.44 -9.48
N SER A 451 2.35 -19.34 -10.17
CA SER A 451 1.43 -18.65 -11.08
C SER A 451 2.15 -18.14 -12.31
N ALA A 452 1.43 -18.02 -13.43
CA ALA A 452 2.00 -17.51 -14.67
C ALA A 452 2.61 -16.10 -14.51
N TYR A 453 2.02 -15.26 -13.65
CA TYR A 453 2.57 -13.95 -13.37
C TYR A 453 3.87 -14.02 -12.54
N SER A 454 3.87 -14.83 -11.48
CA SER A 454 5.07 -15.05 -10.66
C SER A 454 6.22 -15.62 -11.50
N SER A 455 5.93 -16.57 -12.40
CA SER A 455 6.90 -17.11 -13.36
C SER A 455 7.50 -16.01 -14.25
N LEU A 456 6.66 -15.11 -14.79
CA LEU A 456 7.12 -14.00 -15.62
C LEU A 456 8.05 -13.06 -14.84
N VAL A 457 7.66 -12.65 -13.63
CA VAL A 457 8.47 -11.78 -12.77
C VAL A 457 9.83 -12.43 -12.47
N VAL A 458 9.83 -13.71 -12.09
CA VAL A 458 11.07 -14.46 -11.81
C VAL A 458 11.95 -14.58 -13.05
N TRP A 459 11.35 -14.81 -14.22
CA TRP A 459 12.08 -14.92 -15.47
C TRP A 459 12.74 -13.61 -15.87
N VAL A 460 12.01 -12.47 -15.82
CA VAL A 460 12.57 -11.14 -16.10
C VAL A 460 13.65 -10.76 -15.07
N ALA A 461 13.45 -11.06 -13.79
CA ALA A 461 14.47 -10.87 -12.75
C ALA A 461 15.73 -11.72 -13.02
N GLY A 462 15.57 -12.91 -13.60
CA GLY A 462 16.68 -13.75 -14.06
C GLY A 462 17.48 -13.10 -15.18
N ILE A 463 16.81 -12.55 -16.21
CA ILE A 463 17.47 -11.80 -17.29
C ILE A 463 18.28 -10.64 -16.69
N ALA A 464 17.69 -9.88 -15.77
CA ALA A 464 18.38 -8.78 -15.09
C ALA A 464 19.60 -9.25 -14.28
N ALA A 465 19.48 -10.35 -13.56
CA ALA A 465 20.59 -10.94 -12.81
C ALA A 465 21.74 -11.36 -13.73
N ASP A 466 21.45 -12.00 -14.87
CA ASP A 466 22.44 -12.42 -15.86
C ASP A 466 23.06 -11.22 -16.61
N CYS A 467 22.33 -10.11 -16.73
CA CYS A 467 22.87 -8.83 -17.18
C CYS A 467 23.78 -8.15 -16.14
N GLY A 468 23.96 -8.72 -14.95
CA GLY A 468 24.84 -8.23 -13.89
C GLY A 468 24.19 -7.29 -12.86
N TRP A 469 22.86 -7.20 -12.83
CA TRP A 469 22.13 -6.35 -11.89
C TRP A 469 21.96 -6.98 -10.51
N ASP A 470 22.10 -6.17 -9.46
CA ASP A 470 21.51 -6.44 -8.16
C ASP A 470 20.03 -6.05 -8.24
N VAL A 471 19.16 -7.05 -8.36
CA VAL A 471 17.72 -6.86 -8.69
C VAL A 471 16.94 -6.69 -7.40
N GLU A 472 16.38 -5.50 -7.24
CA GLU A 472 15.45 -5.17 -6.16
C GLU A 472 14.00 -5.36 -6.64
N GLN A 473 13.09 -5.66 -5.71
CA GLN A 473 11.67 -5.88 -6.02
C GLN A 473 10.79 -5.06 -5.07
N GLU A 474 9.76 -4.39 -5.60
CA GLU A 474 8.73 -3.70 -4.83
C GLU A 474 7.33 -4.14 -5.28
N MET A 475 6.43 -4.30 -4.31
CA MET A 475 5.02 -4.58 -4.57
C MET A 475 4.24 -3.27 -4.54
N LEU A 476 4.01 -2.67 -5.70
CA LEU A 476 3.34 -1.39 -5.83
C LEU A 476 1.88 -1.44 -5.33
N ARG A 477 1.41 -0.31 -4.79
CA ARG A 477 0.03 -0.12 -4.31
C ARG A 477 -0.89 0.46 -5.39
N ILE A 478 -0.75 -0.06 -6.61
CA ILE A 478 -1.57 0.31 -7.78
C ILE A 478 -2.85 -0.52 -7.86
N PRO A 479 -3.92 -0.05 -8.52
CA PRO A 479 -5.17 -0.79 -8.73
C PRO A 479 -5.04 -1.88 -9.83
N SER A 480 -3.97 -2.67 -9.78
CA SER A 480 -3.67 -3.76 -10.72
C SER A 480 -3.17 -5.00 -9.98
N THR A 481 -3.50 -6.18 -10.51
CA THR A 481 -2.94 -7.46 -10.04
C THR A 481 -1.51 -7.69 -10.55
N ARG A 482 -1.04 -6.86 -11.49
CA ARG A 482 0.30 -6.86 -12.06
C ARG A 482 1.13 -5.74 -11.45
N ASN A 483 1.37 -5.84 -10.14
CA ASN A 483 1.92 -4.75 -9.33
C ASN A 483 3.35 -4.97 -8.84
N THR A 484 4.06 -5.96 -9.36
CA THR A 484 5.47 -6.17 -9.02
C THR A 484 6.35 -5.29 -9.89
N ALA A 485 7.16 -4.43 -9.27
CA ALA A 485 8.18 -3.65 -9.94
C ALA A 485 9.55 -4.25 -9.68
N LEU A 486 10.35 -4.42 -10.74
CA LEU A 486 11.74 -4.85 -10.70
C LEU A 486 12.64 -3.64 -10.94
N LEU A 487 13.56 -3.40 -10.00
CA LEU A 487 14.48 -2.26 -10.02
C LEU A 487 15.91 -2.76 -10.19
N GLY A 488 16.61 -2.23 -11.18
CA GLY A 488 18.06 -2.36 -11.31
C GLY A 488 18.72 -1.00 -11.21
N ARG A 489 19.36 -0.71 -10.07
CA ARG A 489 20.13 0.54 -9.86
C ARG A 489 21.56 0.32 -9.38
N ARG A 490 21.94 -0.93 -9.10
CA ARG A 490 23.28 -1.34 -8.66
C ARG A 490 23.78 -2.54 -9.46
N ARG A 491 25.08 -2.58 -9.73
CA ARG A 491 25.75 -3.74 -10.34
C ARG A 491 26.26 -4.68 -9.25
N ARG A 492 26.29 -5.99 -9.52
CA ARG A 492 26.87 -6.97 -8.58
C ARG A 492 28.40 -6.84 -8.54
N ALA A 493 28.98 -6.76 -7.34
CA ALA A 493 30.42 -6.54 -7.13
C ALA A 493 31.33 -7.65 -7.73
N ALA A 494 30.81 -8.86 -7.89
CA ALA A 494 31.52 -10.02 -8.44
C ALA A 494 30.91 -10.51 -9.77
N ALA A 495 30.30 -9.62 -10.55
CA ALA A 495 29.86 -10.01 -11.89
C ALA A 495 31.10 -10.45 -12.70
N PRO A 496 31.12 -11.65 -13.30
CA PRO A 496 32.16 -12.00 -14.26
C PRO A 496 32.21 -10.91 -15.34
N PRO A 497 33.37 -10.67 -15.98
CA PRO A 497 33.48 -9.70 -17.07
C PRO A 497 32.32 -9.95 -18.02
N VAL A 498 31.50 -8.90 -18.23
CA VAL A 498 30.18 -8.93 -18.89
C VAL A 498 30.08 -10.16 -19.79
N VAL A 499 29.33 -11.18 -19.37
CA VAL A 499 28.85 -12.21 -20.32
C VAL A 499 28.24 -11.39 -21.44
N GLY A 500 28.85 -11.44 -22.64
CA GLY A 500 28.47 -10.52 -23.72
C GLY A 500 26.96 -10.52 -23.84
N LEU A 501 26.33 -9.35 -23.90
CA LEU A 501 24.86 -9.24 -23.84
C LEU A 501 24.17 -10.12 -24.89
N GLN A 502 24.86 -10.41 -26.00
CA GLN A 502 24.46 -11.43 -26.96
C GLN A 502 24.29 -12.84 -26.35
N ALA A 503 25.23 -13.32 -25.54
CA ALA A 503 25.11 -14.62 -24.87
C ALA A 503 23.94 -14.66 -23.86
N VAL A 504 23.59 -13.52 -23.25
CA VAL A 504 22.35 -13.42 -22.45
C VAL A 504 21.14 -13.54 -23.37
N VAL A 505 21.09 -12.79 -24.47
CA VAL A 505 20.01 -12.88 -25.47
C VAL A 505 19.83 -14.31 -25.97
N ASP A 506 20.92 -14.98 -26.35
CA ASP A 506 20.91 -16.36 -26.85
C ASP A 506 20.42 -17.35 -25.76
N LYS A 507 20.87 -17.18 -24.50
CA LYS A 507 20.42 -17.99 -23.36
C LYS A 507 18.89 -17.90 -23.15
N TYR A 508 18.30 -16.74 -23.44
CA TYR A 508 16.87 -16.47 -23.22
C TYR A 508 16.01 -16.65 -24.49
N GLY A 509 16.52 -17.36 -25.49
CA GLY A 509 15.76 -17.79 -26.66
C GLY A 509 16.07 -17.03 -27.95
N GLY A 510 16.97 -16.05 -27.91
CA GLY A 510 17.38 -15.27 -29.08
C GLY A 510 16.30 -14.31 -29.57
N THR A 511 16.47 -13.81 -30.80
CA THR A 511 15.63 -12.75 -31.40
C THR A 511 15.06 -13.13 -32.76
N ALA A 512 15.06 -14.42 -33.12
CA ALA A 512 14.54 -14.88 -34.40
C ALA A 512 13.04 -14.49 -34.52
N GLY A 513 12.64 -13.85 -35.62
CA GLY A 513 11.27 -13.35 -35.78
C GLY A 513 11.03 -11.91 -35.30
N TYR A 514 11.97 -11.31 -34.56
CA TYR A 514 11.78 -9.97 -34.01
C TYR A 514 11.78 -8.90 -35.12
N LEU A 515 12.71 -8.98 -36.09
CA LEU A 515 12.77 -8.02 -37.20
C LEU A 515 11.49 -8.07 -38.04
N GLU A 516 10.96 -9.26 -38.31
CA GLU A 516 9.72 -9.45 -39.04
C GLU A 516 8.53 -8.84 -38.29
N SER A 517 8.51 -8.96 -36.96
CA SER A 517 7.50 -8.31 -36.11
C SER A 517 7.61 -6.78 -36.16
N VAL A 518 8.82 -6.24 -36.09
CA VAL A 518 9.09 -4.80 -36.28
C VAL A 518 8.59 -4.33 -37.65
N MET A 519 8.93 -5.03 -38.73
CA MET A 519 8.48 -4.68 -40.09
C MET A 519 6.95 -4.68 -40.21
N LYS A 520 6.25 -5.65 -39.60
CA LYS A 520 4.79 -5.69 -39.58
C LYS A 520 4.18 -4.49 -38.85
N LEU A 521 4.77 -4.07 -37.73
CA LEU A 521 4.35 -2.87 -37.00
C LEU A 521 4.51 -1.62 -37.86
N MET A 522 5.62 -1.50 -38.59
CA MET A 522 5.88 -0.36 -39.48
C MET A 522 4.85 -0.22 -40.60
N MET A 523 4.44 -1.34 -41.21
CA MET A 523 3.45 -1.37 -42.29
C MET A 523 2.04 -1.02 -41.83
N THR A 524 1.66 -1.46 -40.62
CA THR A 524 0.30 -1.23 -40.10
C THR A 524 0.06 0.20 -39.66
N SER A 525 1.09 0.95 -39.23
CA SER A 525 0.93 2.37 -38.91
C SER A 525 0.73 3.28 -40.14
N GLY A 526 0.95 2.78 -41.37
CA GLY A 526 0.84 3.59 -42.59
C GLY A 526 -0.55 3.66 -43.21
N HIS A 527 -1.56 2.99 -42.64
CA HIS A 527 -2.90 2.85 -43.24
C HIS A 527 -4.01 3.65 -42.52
N GLU A 528 -3.67 4.44 -41.49
CA GLU A 528 -4.61 5.37 -40.84
C GLU A 528 -4.08 6.80 -40.91
N HIS A 529 -4.22 7.42 -42.08
CA HIS A 529 -4.18 8.88 -42.25
C HIS A 529 -5.43 9.34 -42.97
#